data_AF-G5HAL1-F1
#
_entry.id   AF-G5HAL1-F1
#
_cell.length_a   1.000
_cell.length_b   1.000
_cell.length_c   1.000
_cell.angle_alpha   90.00
_cell.angle_beta   90.00
_cell.angle_gamma   90.00
#
_symmetry.space_group_name_H-M   'P 1'
#
loop_
_entity.id
_entity.type
_entity.pdbx_description
1 polymer ?
#
loop_
_entity_poly.entity_id
_entity_poly.type
_entity_poly.pdbx_seq_one_letter_code
_entity_poly.pdbx_strand_id
1 'polypeptide(L)'
;MKKTFLKIVGYLSVALGFAGAFLPLVPTTPLLLLALWCFSRSSPKMNAWLLGNRMFGRYLKDYEQGRGIPKVVKVSSVIILWSSILFTTIVFTEAWWLRALLLLMALLVSVHILNLKTLLTGSKILVLIPTAMEGEKFAANLPPNVAVETIGIGPYRSAFNTYHHILRHRPRMAILAGIAGTYPGSGLSTGESRLVKAENAADLGSFLPEGFQPKFAERLECPHIPQETTFSTADSNTLSAASAPFVERSGAQLENMEGASFFYVCTQSGTPFLELRTISNRVGEPFPDWDIETATDNLARDLNRLIHELEA
;
A
#
# COMPACT_ATOMS: atom_id res chain seq x y z
N MET A 1 1.33 29.51 23.52
CA MET A 1 2.62 29.01 24.03
C MET A 1 2.89 27.55 23.67
N LYS A 2 2.05 26.56 24.09
CA LYS A 2 2.27 25.13 23.76
C LYS A 2 2.46 24.81 22.26
N LYS A 3 1.64 25.38 21.38
CA LYS A 3 1.74 25.14 19.92
C LYS A 3 3.01 25.75 19.30
N THR A 4 3.43 26.92 19.77
CA THR A 4 4.66 27.59 19.27
C THR A 4 5.91 26.83 19.70
N PHE A 5 5.94 26.35 20.94
CA PHE A 5 7.04 25.51 21.46
C PHE A 5 7.17 24.21 20.65
N LEU A 6 6.06 23.51 20.39
CA LEU A 6 6.06 22.30 19.57
C LEU A 6 6.57 22.56 18.14
N LYS A 7 6.25 23.71 17.54
CA LYS A 7 6.79 24.06 16.22
C LYS A 7 8.31 24.24 16.26
N ILE A 8 8.83 24.96 17.26
CA ILE A 8 10.27 25.19 17.41
C ILE A 8 11.01 23.86 17.59
N VAL A 9 10.53 23.00 18.49
CA VAL A 9 11.09 21.66 18.70
C VAL A 9 11.00 20.81 17.43
N GLY A 10 9.89 20.89 16.70
CA GLY A 10 9.72 20.19 15.43
C GLY A 10 10.74 20.63 14.37
N TYR A 11 10.94 21.94 14.17
CA TYR A 11 11.92 22.45 13.21
C TYR A 11 13.36 22.09 13.58
N LEU A 12 13.73 22.22 14.87
CA LEU A 12 15.04 21.79 15.37
C LEU A 12 15.28 20.31 15.11
N SER A 13 14.26 19.48 15.36
CA SER A 13 14.35 18.04 15.16
C SER A 13 14.47 17.66 13.68
N VAL A 14 13.78 18.37 12.76
CA VAL A 14 13.99 18.18 11.31
C VAL A 14 15.40 18.59 10.90
N ALA A 15 15.89 19.75 11.34
CA ALA A 15 17.22 20.23 10.98
C ALA A 15 18.31 19.26 11.44
N LEU A 16 18.23 18.78 12.68
CA LEU A 16 19.15 17.78 13.23
C LEU A 16 19.00 16.42 12.55
N GLY A 17 17.78 15.98 12.25
CA GLY A 17 17.52 14.73 11.53
C GLY A 17 18.05 14.76 10.10
N PHE A 18 17.97 15.91 9.42
CA PHE A 18 18.52 16.09 8.08
C PHE A 18 20.04 16.17 8.10
N ALA A 19 20.63 16.93 9.04
CA ALA A 19 22.08 16.97 9.23
C ALA A 19 22.64 15.58 9.57
N GLY A 20 21.96 14.86 10.48
CA GLY A 20 22.32 13.49 10.85
C GLY A 20 22.24 12.48 9.70
N ALA A 21 21.54 12.80 8.61
CA ALA A 21 21.54 11.93 7.43
C ALA A 21 22.90 11.96 6.71
N PHE A 22 23.66 13.04 6.88
CA PHE A 22 25.00 13.23 6.31
C PHE A 22 26.11 13.04 7.35
N LEU A 23 25.80 13.11 8.64
CA LEU A 23 26.75 12.81 9.71
C LEU A 23 26.60 11.35 10.19
N PRO A 24 27.59 10.48 9.97
CA PRO A 24 27.59 9.15 10.59
C PRO A 24 27.55 9.33 12.12
N LEU A 25 26.73 8.53 12.81
CA LEU A 25 26.45 8.49 14.27
C LEU A 25 25.18 9.17 14.77
N VAL A 26 24.58 10.12 14.06
CA VAL A 26 23.34 10.77 14.56
C VAL A 26 22.13 9.89 14.22
N PRO A 27 21.34 9.43 15.21
CA PRO A 27 20.15 8.66 14.93
C PRO A 27 19.07 9.60 14.36
N THR A 28 18.96 9.64 13.03
CA THR A 28 18.02 10.50 12.30
C THR A 28 16.57 10.11 12.53
N THR A 29 16.30 8.81 12.68
CA THR A 29 14.97 8.23 12.85
C THR A 29 14.19 8.80 14.05
N PRO A 30 14.71 8.77 15.30
CA PRO A 30 13.98 9.32 16.44
C PRO A 30 13.74 10.83 16.33
N LEU A 31 14.65 11.60 15.74
CA LEU A 31 14.48 13.04 15.54
C LEU A 31 13.35 13.34 14.55
N LEU A 32 13.28 12.60 13.44
CA LEU A 32 12.20 12.76 12.47
C LEU A 32 10.84 12.30 13.02
N LEU A 33 10.80 11.24 13.83
CA LEU A 33 9.59 10.81 14.53
C LEU A 33 9.13 11.84 15.57
N LEU A 34 10.06 12.46 16.30
CA LEU A 34 9.76 13.56 17.22
C LEU A 34 9.21 14.78 16.47
N ALA A 35 9.79 15.12 15.32
CA ALA A 35 9.29 16.17 14.44
C ALA A 35 7.87 15.89 13.95
N LEU A 36 7.61 14.66 13.48
CA LEU A 36 6.29 14.22 13.04
C LEU A 36 5.26 14.36 14.17
N TRP A 37 5.58 13.88 15.38
CA TRP A 37 4.70 14.02 16.54
C TRP A 37 4.44 15.49 16.89
N CYS A 38 5.47 16.33 16.88
CA CYS A 38 5.34 17.76 17.14
C CYS A 38 4.46 18.46 16.10
N PHE A 39 4.62 18.15 14.81
CA PHE A 39 3.84 18.76 13.74
C PHE A 39 2.40 18.25 13.68
N SER A 40 2.16 16.97 13.95
CA SER A 40 0.79 16.42 14.04
C SER A 40 -0.09 17.19 15.06
N ARG A 41 0.51 17.69 16.15
CA ARG A 41 -0.19 18.44 17.21
C ARG A 41 -0.13 19.97 17.07
N SER A 42 0.72 20.51 16.19
CA SER A 42 0.96 21.96 16.10
C SER A 42 0.67 22.59 14.73
N SER A 43 0.75 21.85 13.63
CA SER A 43 0.55 22.36 12.26
C SER A 43 0.21 21.25 11.24
N PRO A 44 -1.04 21.16 10.77
CA PRO A 44 -1.44 20.21 9.73
C PRO A 44 -0.65 20.37 8.43
N LYS A 45 -0.38 21.62 8.02
CA LYS A 45 0.39 21.94 6.80
C LYS A 45 1.83 21.38 6.86
N MET A 46 2.46 21.45 8.03
CA MET A 46 3.84 20.97 8.20
C MET A 46 3.91 19.46 8.32
N ASN A 47 2.89 18.85 8.97
CA ASN A 47 2.75 17.40 9.00
C ASN A 47 2.65 16.83 7.57
N ALA A 48 1.77 17.41 6.75
CA ALA A 48 1.61 17.04 5.35
C ALA A 48 2.90 17.25 4.53
N TRP A 49 3.62 18.34 4.75
CA TRP A 49 4.92 18.58 4.09
C TRP A 49 5.96 17.52 4.45
N LEU A 50 6.07 17.16 5.74
CA LEU A 50 7.05 16.18 6.21
C LEU A 50 6.72 14.77 5.69
N LEU A 51 5.44 14.38 5.71
CA LEU A 51 4.95 13.11 5.16
C LEU A 51 5.04 13.06 3.62
N GLY A 52 5.02 14.20 2.95
CA GLY A 52 5.17 14.32 1.49
C GLY A 52 6.61 14.32 1.00
N ASN A 53 7.60 14.32 1.89
CA ASN A 53 9.01 14.41 1.51
C ASN A 53 9.52 13.12 0.83
N ARG A 54 10.28 13.26 -0.27
CA ARG A 54 10.81 12.13 -1.07
C ARG A 54 11.75 11.18 -0.30
N MET A 55 12.52 11.67 0.68
CA MET A 55 13.48 10.83 1.41
C MET A 55 12.86 10.11 2.61
N PHE A 56 12.06 10.81 3.42
CA PHE A 56 11.57 10.28 4.70
C PHE A 56 10.06 10.05 4.75
N GLY A 57 9.30 10.62 3.81
CA GLY A 57 7.85 10.65 3.84
C GLY A 57 7.21 9.26 3.83
N ARG A 58 7.77 8.32 3.06
CA ARG A 58 7.31 6.93 3.02
C ARG A 58 7.44 6.25 4.39
N TYR A 59 8.62 6.37 5.01
CA TYR A 59 8.89 5.81 6.34
C TYR A 59 7.99 6.42 7.44
N LEU A 60 7.80 7.74 7.40
CA LEU A 60 6.97 8.45 8.38
C LEU A 60 5.48 8.12 8.23
N LYS A 61 4.99 7.95 6.98
CA LYS A 61 3.63 7.47 6.69
C LYS A 61 3.40 6.05 7.22
N ASP A 62 4.35 5.14 6.99
CA ASP A 62 4.26 3.76 7.49
C ASP A 62 4.21 3.72 9.03
N TYR A 63 4.91 4.63 9.71
CA TYR A 63 4.84 4.78 11.17
C TYR A 63 3.51 5.36 11.65
N GLU A 64 3.01 6.45 11.04
CA GLU A 64 1.73 7.09 11.42
C GLU A 64 0.54 6.14 11.21
N GLN A 65 0.60 5.31 10.18
CA GLN A 65 -0.42 4.28 9.87
C GLN A 65 -0.30 3.03 10.75
N GLY A 66 0.62 3.01 11.73
CA GLY A 66 0.76 1.91 12.69
C GLY A 66 1.29 0.61 12.08
N ARG A 67 1.91 0.67 10.89
CA ARG A 67 2.37 -0.52 10.15
C ARG A 67 3.59 -1.18 10.78
N GLY A 68 4.32 -0.46 11.65
CA GLY A 68 5.48 -0.97 12.40
C GLY A 68 6.82 -0.51 11.83
N ILE A 69 7.91 -1.17 12.21
CA ILE A 69 9.27 -0.93 11.70
C ILE A 69 9.91 -2.21 11.14
N PRO A 70 10.69 -2.14 10.04
CA PRO A 70 11.31 -3.32 9.45
C PRO A 70 12.25 -4.02 10.42
N LYS A 71 12.34 -5.37 10.35
CA LYS A 71 13.25 -6.16 11.21
C LYS A 71 14.70 -5.68 11.12
N VAL A 72 15.17 -5.34 9.91
CA VAL A 72 16.54 -4.86 9.69
C VAL A 72 16.79 -3.56 10.45
N VAL A 73 15.82 -2.64 10.44
CA VAL A 73 15.91 -1.36 11.17
C VAL A 73 15.89 -1.57 12.68
N LYS A 74 15.06 -2.50 13.18
CA LYS A 74 15.07 -2.88 14.60
C LYS A 74 16.43 -3.39 15.04
N VAL A 75 16.97 -4.35 14.29
CA VAL A 75 18.25 -5.00 14.62
C VAL A 75 19.40 -3.99 14.49
N SER A 76 19.47 -3.23 13.41
CA SER A 76 20.53 -2.23 13.22
C SER A 76 20.48 -1.13 14.28
N SER A 77 19.30 -0.64 14.65
CA SER A 77 19.14 0.37 15.70
C SER A 77 19.64 -0.14 17.06
N VAL A 78 19.32 -1.38 17.42
CA VAL A 78 19.82 -2.01 18.65
C VAL A 78 21.34 -2.19 18.59
N ILE A 79 21.89 -2.68 17.47
CA ILE A 79 23.35 -2.87 17.31
C ILE A 79 24.10 -1.53 17.44
N ILE A 80 23.64 -0.48 16.77
CA ILE A 80 24.27 0.85 16.81
C ILE A 80 24.16 1.46 18.22
N LEU A 81 22.98 1.34 18.86
CA LEU A 81 22.76 1.80 20.23
C LEU A 81 23.74 1.14 21.20
N TRP A 82 23.84 -0.19 21.17
CA TRP A 82 24.73 -0.91 22.08
C TRP A 82 26.20 -0.66 21.75
N SER A 83 26.59 -0.62 20.47
CA SER A 83 27.97 -0.33 20.06
C SER A 83 28.44 1.05 20.56
N SER A 84 27.59 2.07 20.41
CA SER A 84 27.92 3.43 20.86
C SER A 84 27.99 3.53 22.39
N ILE A 85 27.02 2.97 23.11
CA ILE A 85 26.99 3.03 24.59
C ILE A 85 28.14 2.23 25.19
N LEU A 86 28.45 1.04 24.65
CA LEU A 86 29.59 0.23 25.09
C LEU A 86 30.92 0.96 24.84
N PHE A 87 31.09 1.58 23.67
CA PHE A 87 32.28 2.37 23.38
C PHE A 87 32.46 3.53 24.37
N THR A 88 31.40 4.29 24.65
CA THR A 88 31.44 5.39 25.63
C THR A 88 31.71 4.92 27.06
N THR A 89 31.11 3.80 27.48
CA THR A 89 31.29 3.28 28.84
C THR A 89 32.68 2.69 29.08
N ILE A 90 33.31 2.09 28.06
CA ILE A 90 34.66 1.53 28.16
C ILE A 90 35.72 2.63 28.10
N VAL A 91 35.61 3.58 27.16
CA VAL A 91 36.68 4.54 26.87
C VAL A 91 36.61 5.79 27.75
N PHE A 92 35.42 6.31 28.04
CA PHE A 92 35.27 7.67 28.60
C PHE A 92 34.70 7.71 30.02
N THR A 93 34.18 6.59 30.55
CA THR A 93 33.41 6.61 31.80
C THR A 93 34.09 5.76 32.87
N GLU A 94 34.65 6.38 33.91
CA GLU A 94 35.24 5.63 35.04
C GLU A 94 34.25 5.34 36.18
N ALA A 95 33.29 6.25 36.41
CA ALA A 95 32.32 6.09 37.50
C ALA A 95 31.34 4.94 37.24
N TRP A 96 31.31 3.96 38.13
CA TRP A 96 30.49 2.75 37.99
C TRP A 96 28.98 3.04 37.91
N TRP A 97 28.51 4.07 38.62
CA TRP A 97 27.09 4.45 38.62
C TRP A 97 26.65 5.08 37.29
N LEU A 98 27.53 5.85 36.63
CA LEU A 98 27.28 6.36 35.28
C LEU A 98 27.21 5.23 34.26
N ARG A 99 28.08 4.22 34.38
CA ARG A 99 28.02 3.01 33.53
C ARG A 99 26.69 2.30 33.71
N ALA A 100 26.26 2.08 34.96
CA ALA A 100 24.98 1.44 35.26
C ALA A 100 23.79 2.22 34.69
N LEU A 101 23.78 3.55 34.82
CA LEU A 101 22.73 4.42 34.29
C LEU A 101 22.65 4.34 32.75
N LEU A 102 23.78 4.42 32.05
CA LEU A 102 23.83 4.37 30.58
C LEU A 102 23.35 3.02 30.05
N LEU A 103 23.76 1.92 30.68
CA LEU A 103 23.32 0.57 30.32
C LEU A 103 21.82 0.37 30.59
N LEU A 104 21.29 0.93 31.68
CA LEU A 104 19.86 0.90 31.98
C LEU A 104 19.05 1.65 30.91
N MET A 105 19.51 2.83 30.48
CA MET A 105 18.83 3.54 29.39
C MET A 105 18.90 2.76 28.07
N ALA A 106 20.04 2.17 27.74
CA ALA A 106 20.20 1.32 26.55
C ALA A 106 19.19 0.16 26.56
N LEU A 107 19.01 -0.46 27.72
CA LEU A 107 18.07 -1.56 27.92
C LEU A 107 16.61 -1.08 27.73
N LEU A 108 16.22 0.01 28.36
CA LEU A 108 14.85 0.56 28.25
C LEU A 108 14.51 0.94 26.80
N VAL A 109 15.43 1.60 26.10
CA VAL A 109 15.26 1.94 24.68
C VAL A 109 15.20 0.69 23.81
N SER A 110 16.03 -0.33 24.09
CA SER A 110 15.99 -1.62 23.39
C SER A 110 14.63 -2.30 23.56
N VAL A 111 14.12 -2.37 24.79
CA VAL A 111 12.78 -2.94 25.08
C VAL A 111 11.70 -2.18 24.31
N HIS A 112 11.76 -0.85 24.29
CA HIS A 112 10.82 -0.04 23.52
C HIS A 112 10.88 -0.36 22.01
N ILE A 113 12.08 -0.39 21.41
CA ILE A 113 12.27 -0.70 19.98
C ILE A 113 11.77 -2.11 19.65
N LEU A 114 12.04 -3.08 20.51
CA LEU A 114 11.62 -4.47 20.32
C LEU A 114 10.09 -4.62 20.42
N ASN A 115 9.44 -3.84 21.29
CA ASN A 115 7.97 -3.80 21.47
C ASN A 115 7.20 -3.11 20.33
N LEU A 116 7.87 -2.33 19.47
CA LEU A 116 7.20 -1.77 18.29
C LEU A 116 6.70 -2.90 17.37
N LYS A 117 5.64 -2.69 16.59
CA LYS A 117 5.20 -3.72 15.63
C LYS A 117 6.29 -3.96 14.58
N THR A 118 6.51 -5.22 14.20
CA THR A 118 7.50 -5.57 13.18
C THR A 118 6.83 -5.58 11.81
N LEU A 119 7.31 -4.74 10.89
CA LEU A 119 6.93 -4.82 9.47
C LEU A 119 7.50 -6.11 8.88
N LEU A 120 6.62 -7.06 8.58
CA LEU A 120 6.93 -8.26 7.79
C LEU A 120 6.69 -7.94 6.32
N THR A 121 7.56 -7.12 5.74
CA THR A 121 7.56 -6.89 4.29
C THR A 121 8.39 -8.00 3.66
N GLY A 122 7.75 -9.03 3.11
CA GLY A 122 8.42 -10.05 2.30
C GLY A 122 8.97 -9.42 1.02
N SER A 123 10.04 -9.97 0.46
CA SER A 123 10.73 -9.37 -0.70
C SER A 123 9.95 -9.45 -2.01
N LYS A 124 8.86 -10.25 -2.05
CA LYS A 124 8.17 -10.61 -3.28
C LYS A 124 6.93 -9.75 -3.56
N ILE A 125 6.68 -9.51 -4.84
CA ILE A 125 5.36 -9.06 -5.33
C ILE A 125 4.44 -10.28 -5.36
N LEU A 126 3.19 -10.11 -4.93
CA LEU A 126 2.13 -11.11 -5.06
C LEU A 126 1.12 -10.63 -6.08
N VAL A 127 1.03 -11.29 -7.23
CA VAL A 127 -0.02 -11.09 -8.21
C VAL A 127 -1.20 -11.98 -7.87
N LEU A 128 -2.38 -11.38 -7.76
CA LEU A 128 -3.64 -12.05 -7.51
C LEU A 128 -4.47 -12.01 -8.79
N ILE A 129 -5.01 -13.16 -9.18
CA ILE A 129 -5.84 -13.31 -10.39
C ILE A 129 -7.25 -13.81 -10.01
N PRO A 130 -8.33 -13.26 -10.58
CA PRO A 130 -9.68 -13.76 -10.30
C PRO A 130 -9.86 -15.22 -10.72
N THR A 131 -9.37 -15.57 -11.92
CA THR A 131 -9.44 -16.92 -12.49
C THR A 131 -8.09 -17.41 -12.98
N ALA A 132 -7.91 -18.73 -13.11
CA ALA A 132 -6.69 -19.31 -13.67
C ALA A 132 -6.50 -18.93 -15.15
N MET A 133 -7.59 -18.82 -15.91
CA MET A 133 -7.58 -18.40 -17.32
C MET A 133 -6.96 -17.01 -17.51
N GLU A 134 -7.29 -16.06 -16.63
CA GLU A 134 -6.71 -14.71 -16.69
C GLU A 134 -5.21 -14.69 -16.43
N GLY A 135 -4.67 -15.68 -15.72
CA GLY A 135 -3.25 -15.80 -15.41
C GLY A 135 -2.45 -16.70 -16.35
N GLU A 136 -3.10 -17.48 -17.21
CA GLU A 136 -2.47 -18.54 -18.01
C GLU A 136 -1.28 -18.03 -18.84
N LYS A 137 -1.43 -16.84 -19.42
CA LYS A 137 -0.46 -16.21 -20.33
C LYS A 137 0.81 -15.70 -19.64
N PHE A 138 0.81 -15.51 -18.32
CA PHE A 138 1.95 -14.94 -17.60
C PHE A 138 2.41 -15.72 -16.37
N ALA A 139 1.59 -16.58 -15.78
CA ALA A 139 1.91 -17.24 -14.50
C ALA A 139 3.22 -18.04 -14.53
N ALA A 140 3.59 -18.60 -15.70
CA ALA A 140 4.82 -19.37 -15.87
C ALA A 140 6.06 -18.52 -16.21
N ASN A 141 5.88 -17.26 -16.63
CA ASN A 141 6.93 -16.44 -17.24
C ASN A 141 7.30 -15.20 -16.40
N LEU A 142 6.83 -15.14 -15.16
CA LEU A 142 7.12 -14.03 -14.26
C LEU A 142 8.47 -14.20 -13.55
N PRO A 143 9.13 -13.09 -13.16
CA PRO A 143 10.38 -13.12 -12.40
C PRO A 143 10.27 -13.94 -11.10
N PRO A 144 11.37 -14.52 -10.58
CA PRO A 144 11.35 -15.43 -9.41
C PRO A 144 10.95 -14.75 -8.09
N ASN A 145 10.99 -13.43 -8.05
CA ASN A 145 10.54 -12.58 -6.95
C ASN A 145 9.06 -12.16 -7.08
N VAL A 146 8.32 -12.74 -8.01
CA VAL A 146 6.87 -12.59 -8.15
C VAL A 146 6.21 -13.93 -7.87
N ALA A 147 5.14 -13.93 -7.07
CA ALA A 147 4.27 -15.08 -6.87
C ALA A 147 2.91 -14.79 -7.50
N VAL A 148 2.23 -15.80 -8.05
CA VAL A 148 0.88 -15.69 -8.61
C VAL A 148 -0.04 -16.62 -7.85
N GLU A 149 -1.19 -16.10 -7.42
CA GLU A 149 -2.20 -16.89 -6.70
C GLU A 149 -3.61 -16.53 -7.19
N THR A 150 -4.49 -17.52 -7.26
CA THR A 150 -5.89 -17.31 -7.66
C THR A 150 -6.75 -16.95 -6.44
N ILE A 151 -7.64 -15.97 -6.60
CA ILE A 151 -8.54 -15.50 -5.53
C ILE A 151 -10.01 -15.87 -5.74
N GLY A 152 -10.40 -16.24 -6.97
CA GLY A 152 -11.78 -16.56 -7.31
C GLY A 152 -12.62 -15.32 -7.59
N ILE A 153 -13.73 -15.53 -8.29
CA ILE A 153 -14.65 -14.48 -8.71
C ILE A 153 -15.55 -14.06 -7.55
N GLY A 154 -15.79 -12.75 -7.46
CA GLY A 154 -16.78 -12.16 -6.58
C GLY A 154 -16.23 -11.69 -5.22
N PRO A 155 -16.94 -10.76 -4.55
CA PRO A 155 -16.36 -10.02 -3.41
C PRO A 155 -15.96 -10.89 -2.22
N TYR A 156 -16.75 -11.91 -1.87
CA TYR A 156 -16.47 -12.74 -0.68
C TYR A 156 -15.27 -13.67 -0.87
N ARG A 157 -15.13 -14.27 -2.08
CA ARG A 157 -13.99 -15.15 -2.41
C ARG A 157 -12.72 -14.35 -2.50
N SER A 158 -12.79 -13.24 -3.24
CA SER A 158 -11.69 -12.29 -3.38
C SER A 158 -11.21 -11.81 -2.02
N ALA A 159 -12.10 -11.39 -1.11
CA ALA A 159 -11.73 -10.93 0.22
C ALA A 159 -10.97 -12.02 1.02
N PHE A 160 -11.57 -13.21 1.16
CA PHE A 160 -10.98 -14.28 1.97
C PHE A 160 -9.63 -14.74 1.41
N ASN A 161 -9.57 -15.02 0.10
CA ASN A 161 -8.36 -15.54 -0.52
C ASN A 161 -7.26 -14.49 -0.61
N THR A 162 -7.59 -13.22 -0.87
CA THR A 162 -6.61 -12.12 -0.78
C THR A 162 -5.98 -12.08 0.61
N TYR A 163 -6.80 -12.09 1.67
CA TYR A 163 -6.27 -12.04 3.03
C TYR A 163 -5.43 -13.28 3.37
N HIS A 164 -5.91 -14.46 2.98
CA HIS A 164 -5.20 -15.72 3.17
C HIS A 164 -3.81 -15.70 2.52
N HIS A 165 -3.72 -15.26 1.27
CA HIS A 165 -2.46 -15.17 0.54
C HIS A 165 -1.54 -14.07 1.08
N ILE A 166 -2.08 -12.93 1.52
CA ILE A 166 -1.29 -11.91 2.22
C ILE A 166 -0.65 -12.48 3.50
N LEU A 167 -1.38 -13.28 4.28
CA LEU A 167 -0.84 -13.90 5.49
C LEU A 167 0.24 -14.94 5.19
N ARG A 168 0.06 -15.73 4.13
CA ARG A 168 0.97 -16.80 3.70
C ARG A 168 2.25 -16.26 3.07
N HIS A 169 2.12 -15.33 2.13
CA HIS A 169 3.24 -14.82 1.33
C HIS A 169 3.90 -13.58 1.94
N ARG A 170 3.17 -12.82 2.78
CA ARG A 170 3.63 -11.55 3.38
C ARG A 170 4.26 -10.62 2.35
N PRO A 171 3.60 -10.32 1.22
CA PRO A 171 4.26 -9.65 0.10
C PRO A 171 4.65 -8.20 0.43
N ARG A 172 5.64 -7.65 -0.30
CA ARG A 172 5.92 -6.20 -0.26
C ARG A 172 4.83 -5.38 -0.93
N MET A 173 4.15 -6.00 -1.89
CA MET A 173 3.06 -5.41 -2.66
C MET A 173 2.18 -6.51 -3.23
N ALA A 174 0.87 -6.31 -3.22
CA ALA A 174 -0.08 -7.14 -3.93
C ALA A 174 -0.53 -6.43 -5.23
N ILE A 175 -0.71 -7.16 -6.32
CA ILE A 175 -1.26 -6.62 -7.57
C ILE A 175 -2.46 -7.48 -7.95
N LEU A 176 -3.66 -6.90 -7.98
CA LEU A 176 -4.81 -7.57 -8.58
C LEU A 176 -4.72 -7.36 -10.10
N ALA A 177 -4.52 -8.43 -10.85
CA ALA A 177 -4.45 -8.40 -12.31
C ALA A 177 -5.60 -9.22 -12.88
N GLY A 178 -6.43 -8.59 -13.71
CA GLY A 178 -7.57 -9.28 -14.32
C GLY A 178 -8.21 -8.50 -15.45
N ILE A 179 -9.28 -9.06 -16.00
CA ILE A 179 -10.09 -8.38 -17.03
C ILE A 179 -11.21 -7.54 -16.40
N ALA A 180 -11.75 -6.60 -17.16
CA ALA A 180 -12.90 -5.78 -16.76
C ALA A 180 -13.79 -5.43 -17.95
N GLY A 181 -15.05 -5.14 -17.68
CA GLY A 181 -15.94 -4.49 -18.64
C GLY A 181 -15.75 -2.98 -18.63
N THR A 182 -15.96 -2.31 -19.77
CA THR A 182 -16.04 -0.84 -19.84
C THR A 182 -17.47 -0.37 -19.96
N TYR A 183 -17.85 0.67 -19.21
CA TYR A 183 -19.17 1.28 -19.37
C TYR A 183 -19.28 2.03 -20.72
N PRO A 184 -20.48 2.05 -21.33
CA PRO A 184 -20.74 2.90 -22.50
C PRO A 184 -20.47 4.38 -22.20
N GLY A 185 -19.80 5.07 -23.12
CA GLY A 185 -19.47 6.50 -22.95
C GLY A 185 -18.20 6.79 -22.12
N SER A 186 -17.49 5.77 -21.62
CA SER A 186 -16.23 5.95 -20.89
C SER A 186 -15.08 6.50 -21.74
N GLY A 187 -15.17 6.38 -23.07
CA GLY A 187 -14.09 6.66 -24.01
C GLY A 187 -13.01 5.58 -24.09
N LEU A 188 -13.20 4.44 -23.41
CA LEU A 188 -12.25 3.32 -23.41
C LEU A 188 -12.64 2.23 -24.42
N SER A 189 -11.63 1.53 -24.93
CA SER A 189 -11.77 0.45 -25.92
C SER A 189 -11.32 -0.90 -25.36
N THR A 190 -11.87 -1.98 -25.90
CA THR A 190 -11.41 -3.35 -25.64
C THR A 190 -9.92 -3.50 -25.92
N GLY A 191 -9.23 -4.24 -25.06
CA GLY A 191 -7.79 -4.45 -25.09
C GLY A 191 -6.97 -3.37 -24.39
N GLU A 192 -7.55 -2.22 -24.03
CA GLU A 192 -6.82 -1.21 -23.27
C GLU A 192 -6.68 -1.61 -21.79
N SER A 193 -5.50 -1.36 -21.23
CA SER A 193 -5.21 -1.57 -19.81
C SER A 193 -5.25 -0.25 -19.02
N ARG A 194 -5.72 -0.32 -17.77
CA ARG A 194 -5.78 0.81 -16.84
C ARG A 194 -5.35 0.38 -15.44
N LEU A 195 -4.64 1.28 -14.75
CA LEU A 195 -4.51 1.17 -13.29
C LEU A 195 -5.79 1.68 -12.64
N VAL A 196 -6.36 0.91 -11.73
CA VAL A 196 -7.56 1.34 -11.00
C VAL A 196 -7.14 2.24 -9.86
N LYS A 197 -7.53 3.52 -9.91
CA LYS A 197 -7.24 4.49 -8.84
C LYS A 197 -8.28 4.45 -7.73
N ALA A 198 -9.50 4.04 -8.04
CA ALA A 198 -10.55 3.89 -7.05
C ALA A 198 -11.55 2.81 -7.44
N GLU A 199 -12.05 2.13 -6.43
CA GLU A 199 -13.08 1.09 -6.51
C GLU A 199 -14.31 1.53 -5.71
N ASN A 200 -15.50 1.31 -6.27
CA ASN A 200 -16.76 1.47 -5.57
C ASN A 200 -17.42 0.10 -5.39
N ALA A 201 -17.82 -0.23 -4.16
CA ALA A 201 -18.71 -1.37 -3.90
C ALA A 201 -20.15 -1.00 -4.31
N ALA A 202 -20.45 -1.08 -5.60
CA ALA A 202 -21.57 -0.36 -6.20
C ALA A 202 -22.93 -1.11 -6.14
N ASP A 203 -22.93 -2.38 -5.76
CA ASP A 203 -24.12 -3.21 -5.56
C ASP A 203 -24.54 -3.37 -4.09
N LEU A 204 -23.86 -2.69 -3.16
CA LEU A 204 -24.26 -2.64 -1.75
C LEU A 204 -25.34 -1.58 -1.54
N GLY A 205 -26.53 -2.02 -1.12
CA GLY A 205 -27.66 -1.12 -0.97
C GLY A 205 -28.96 -1.80 -0.61
N SER A 206 -30.05 -1.06 -0.76
CA SER A 206 -31.41 -1.56 -0.56
C SER A 206 -32.34 -0.99 -1.61
N PHE A 207 -33.32 -1.78 -2.04
CA PHE A 207 -34.40 -1.28 -2.89
C PHE A 207 -35.42 -0.49 -2.06
N LEU A 208 -35.75 0.71 -2.54
CA LEU A 208 -36.91 1.51 -2.14
C LEU A 208 -37.92 1.54 -3.31
N PRO A 209 -39.16 2.04 -3.12
CA PRO A 209 -40.12 2.18 -4.21
C PRO A 209 -39.61 2.97 -5.43
N GLU A 210 -38.68 3.90 -5.22
CA GLU A 210 -38.06 4.73 -6.26
C GLU A 210 -36.90 4.02 -7.00
N GLY A 211 -36.46 2.85 -6.52
CA GLY A 211 -35.38 2.08 -7.11
C GLY A 211 -34.30 1.65 -6.11
N PHE A 212 -33.19 1.13 -6.64
CA PHE A 212 -32.03 0.78 -5.81
C PHE A 212 -31.38 2.03 -5.23
N GLN A 213 -31.19 2.04 -3.92
CA GLN A 213 -30.47 3.09 -3.21
C GLN A 213 -29.16 2.50 -2.69
N PRO A 214 -28.00 2.96 -3.21
CA PRO A 214 -26.71 2.57 -2.67
C PRO A 214 -26.63 2.91 -1.18
N LYS A 215 -26.21 1.95 -0.36
CA LYS A 215 -25.97 2.13 1.08
C LYS A 215 -24.62 1.52 1.39
N PHE A 216 -23.82 2.23 2.18
CA PHE A 216 -22.45 1.80 2.46
C PHE A 216 -21.59 1.68 1.18
N ALA A 217 -21.96 2.38 0.12
CA ALA A 217 -21.16 2.54 -1.09
C ALA A 217 -19.91 3.35 -0.73
N GLU A 218 -18.90 2.64 -0.24
CA GLU A 218 -17.61 3.19 0.08
C GLU A 218 -16.79 3.28 -1.20
N ARG A 219 -16.24 4.47 -1.45
CA ARG A 219 -15.24 4.69 -2.48
C ARG A 219 -13.87 4.45 -1.89
N LEU A 220 -13.21 3.40 -2.35
CA LEU A 220 -11.91 2.95 -1.88
C LEU A 220 -10.84 3.45 -2.85
N GLU A 221 -9.93 4.30 -2.39
CA GLU A 221 -8.84 4.85 -3.20
C GLU A 221 -7.59 3.96 -3.12
N CYS A 222 -6.82 3.89 -4.21
CA CYS A 222 -5.51 3.24 -4.25
C CYS A 222 -4.40 4.27 -3.97
N PRO A 223 -3.78 4.28 -2.78
CA PRO A 223 -2.81 5.32 -2.43
C PRO A 223 -1.39 5.04 -2.96
N HIS A 224 -1.18 3.91 -3.65
CA HIS A 224 0.15 3.42 -4.04
C HIS A 224 0.43 3.52 -5.54
N ILE A 225 -0.44 4.17 -6.32
CA ILE A 225 -0.18 4.42 -7.74
C ILE A 225 1.12 5.21 -7.89
N PRO A 226 2.10 4.73 -8.69
CA PRO A 226 3.35 5.45 -8.90
C PRO A 226 3.12 6.81 -9.58
N GLN A 227 3.85 7.84 -9.14
CA GLN A 227 3.74 9.18 -9.73
C GLN A 227 4.23 9.24 -11.19
N GLU A 228 5.21 8.41 -11.54
CA GLU A 228 5.85 8.36 -12.85
C GLU A 228 5.52 7.03 -13.55
N THR A 229 4.25 6.66 -13.60
CA THR A 229 3.79 5.47 -14.34
C THR A 229 3.38 5.82 -15.76
N THR A 230 3.60 4.89 -16.70
CA THR A 230 3.11 5.01 -18.09
C THR A 230 1.62 4.68 -18.23
N PHE A 231 1.00 4.14 -17.18
CA PHE A 231 -0.39 3.72 -17.19
C PHE A 231 -1.35 4.86 -16.88
N SER A 232 -2.36 5.03 -17.74
CA SER A 232 -3.52 5.86 -17.41
C SER A 232 -4.38 5.20 -16.33
N THR A 233 -5.07 6.01 -15.54
CA THR A 233 -5.89 5.53 -14.43
C THR A 233 -7.39 5.53 -14.76
N ALA A 234 -8.15 4.70 -14.06
CA ALA A 234 -9.61 4.64 -14.16
C ALA A 234 -10.27 4.42 -12.78
N ASP A 235 -11.51 4.87 -12.66
CA ASP A 235 -12.44 4.53 -11.60
C ASP A 235 -13.22 3.27 -12.01
N SER A 236 -13.46 2.38 -11.05
CA SER A 236 -14.12 1.10 -11.30
C SER A 236 -15.23 0.84 -10.29
N ASN A 237 -16.25 0.10 -10.73
CA ASN A 237 -17.29 -0.46 -9.89
C ASN A 237 -17.04 -1.96 -9.73
N THR A 238 -17.08 -2.43 -8.49
CA THR A 238 -17.07 -3.86 -8.15
C THR A 238 -18.49 -4.33 -7.86
N LEU A 239 -18.90 -5.40 -8.54
CA LEU A 239 -20.25 -5.96 -8.49
C LEU A 239 -20.24 -7.48 -8.28
N SER A 240 -21.32 -8.00 -7.72
CA SER A 240 -21.55 -9.46 -7.56
C SER A 240 -22.13 -10.10 -8.82
N ALA A 241 -22.68 -9.31 -9.74
CA ALA A 241 -23.21 -9.76 -11.01
C ALA A 241 -22.82 -8.77 -12.12
N ALA A 242 -22.24 -9.29 -13.20
CA ALA A 242 -21.87 -8.48 -14.36
C ALA A 242 -23.10 -7.83 -14.98
N SER A 243 -22.96 -6.58 -15.43
CA SER A 243 -24.01 -5.78 -16.05
C SER A 243 -25.27 -5.61 -15.19
N ALA A 244 -25.14 -5.59 -13.86
CA ALA A 244 -26.27 -5.41 -12.95
C ALA A 244 -27.06 -4.13 -13.31
N PRO A 245 -28.38 -4.23 -13.61
CA PRO A 245 -29.13 -3.13 -14.24
C PRO A 245 -29.46 -1.98 -13.28
N PHE A 246 -29.33 -2.21 -11.97
CA PHE A 246 -29.67 -1.26 -10.91
C PHE A 246 -28.48 -0.44 -10.43
N VAL A 247 -27.28 -0.69 -10.97
CA VAL A 247 -26.04 -0.03 -10.57
C VAL A 247 -25.87 1.29 -11.32
N GLU A 248 -25.54 2.35 -10.60
CA GLU A 248 -25.19 3.64 -11.19
C GLU A 248 -23.80 3.59 -11.86
N ARG A 249 -23.74 4.05 -13.12
CA ARG A 249 -22.55 3.95 -13.98
C ARG A 249 -21.78 5.27 -14.13
N SER A 250 -22.37 6.39 -13.72
CA SER A 250 -21.87 7.75 -13.98
C SER A 250 -20.51 8.05 -13.33
N GLY A 251 -20.18 7.36 -12.23
CA GLY A 251 -18.98 7.59 -11.42
C GLY A 251 -17.79 6.64 -11.68
N ALA A 252 -17.88 5.77 -12.67
CA ALA A 252 -16.84 4.79 -12.99
C ALA A 252 -16.72 4.56 -14.50
N GLN A 253 -15.54 4.19 -14.98
CA GLN A 253 -15.33 3.77 -16.36
C GLN A 253 -15.38 2.25 -16.52
N LEU A 254 -15.04 1.50 -15.46
CA LEU A 254 -14.88 0.05 -15.49
C LEU A 254 -15.86 -0.67 -14.56
N GLU A 255 -16.08 -1.95 -14.86
CA GLU A 255 -16.84 -2.90 -14.05
C GLU A 255 -16.02 -4.19 -13.87
N ASN A 256 -15.90 -4.67 -12.63
CA ASN A 256 -15.35 -5.99 -12.32
C ASN A 256 -16.05 -6.61 -11.09
N MET A 257 -15.55 -7.74 -10.58
CA MET A 257 -16.21 -8.47 -9.49
C MET A 257 -15.35 -8.67 -8.23
N GLU A 258 -14.16 -8.07 -8.15
CA GLU A 258 -13.19 -8.31 -7.06
C GLU A 258 -12.60 -7.06 -6.42
N GLY A 259 -12.44 -5.97 -7.17
CA GLY A 259 -11.55 -4.84 -6.86
C GLY A 259 -11.81 -4.21 -5.49
N ALA A 260 -13.06 -3.88 -5.16
CA ALA A 260 -13.41 -3.24 -3.89
C ALA A 260 -13.05 -4.13 -2.69
N SER A 261 -13.31 -5.42 -2.77
CA SER A 261 -12.94 -6.36 -1.70
C SER A 261 -11.42 -6.50 -1.55
N PHE A 262 -10.68 -6.49 -2.66
CA PHE A 262 -9.22 -6.49 -2.67
C PHE A 262 -8.65 -5.20 -2.05
N PHE A 263 -9.17 -4.03 -2.43
CA PHE A 263 -8.79 -2.73 -1.88
C PHE A 263 -9.03 -2.69 -0.37
N TYR A 264 -10.21 -3.13 0.06
CA TYR A 264 -10.57 -3.16 1.47
C TYR A 264 -9.59 -4.03 2.25
N VAL A 265 -9.37 -5.28 1.83
CA VAL A 265 -8.47 -6.20 2.52
C VAL A 265 -7.05 -5.67 2.58
N CYS A 266 -6.49 -5.20 1.46
CA CYS A 266 -5.13 -4.67 1.42
C CYS A 266 -4.97 -3.41 2.30
N THR A 267 -5.99 -2.55 2.34
CA THR A 267 -6.00 -1.38 3.23
C THR A 267 -6.02 -1.79 4.70
N GLN A 268 -6.90 -2.72 5.08
CA GLN A 268 -7.00 -3.21 6.46
C GLN A 268 -5.76 -4.01 6.90
N SER A 269 -5.13 -4.75 5.99
CA SER A 269 -3.89 -5.48 6.28
C SER A 269 -2.64 -4.60 6.24
N GLY A 270 -2.75 -3.34 5.78
CA GLY A 270 -1.62 -2.44 5.56
C GLY A 270 -0.67 -2.91 4.45
N THR A 271 -1.15 -3.75 3.53
CA THR A 271 -0.37 -4.28 2.40
C THR A 271 -0.40 -3.27 1.25
N PRO A 272 0.73 -2.77 0.76
CA PRO A 272 0.77 -1.96 -0.46
C PRO A 272 0.14 -2.70 -1.63
N PHE A 273 -0.64 -2.02 -2.46
CA PHE A 273 -1.37 -2.70 -3.52
C PHE A 273 -1.57 -1.85 -4.76
N LEU A 274 -1.76 -2.51 -5.90
CA LEU A 274 -2.20 -1.95 -7.17
C LEU A 274 -3.26 -2.86 -7.79
N GLU A 275 -4.08 -2.32 -8.67
CA GLU A 275 -4.99 -3.10 -9.51
C GLU A 275 -4.82 -2.70 -10.97
N LEU A 276 -4.60 -3.71 -11.81
CA LEU A 276 -4.45 -3.58 -13.25
C LEU A 276 -5.61 -4.32 -13.91
N ARG A 277 -6.40 -3.59 -14.69
CA ARG A 277 -7.50 -4.16 -15.46
C ARG A 277 -7.30 -3.94 -16.95
N THR A 278 -7.51 -4.99 -17.73
CA THR A 278 -7.55 -4.92 -19.20
C THR A 278 -8.97 -5.15 -19.68
N ILE A 279 -9.45 -4.30 -20.59
CA ILE A 279 -10.85 -4.30 -20.99
C ILE A 279 -11.15 -5.49 -21.92
N SER A 280 -12.09 -6.35 -21.54
CA SER A 280 -12.52 -7.51 -22.34
C SER A 280 -13.77 -7.25 -23.17
N ASN A 281 -14.64 -6.35 -22.72
CA ASN A 281 -15.96 -6.15 -23.31
C ASN A 281 -16.56 -4.79 -22.93
N ARG A 282 -17.61 -4.38 -23.63
CA ARG A 282 -18.50 -3.33 -23.16
C ARG A 282 -19.55 -3.91 -22.22
N VAL A 283 -19.84 -3.21 -21.13
CA VAL A 283 -20.88 -3.62 -20.17
C VAL A 283 -22.25 -3.65 -20.87
N GLY A 284 -22.92 -4.80 -20.78
CA GLY A 284 -24.16 -5.11 -21.49
C GLY A 284 -24.00 -6.09 -22.65
N GLU A 285 -22.78 -6.31 -23.15
CA GLU A 285 -22.51 -7.36 -24.15
C GLU A 285 -22.61 -8.76 -23.53
N PRO A 286 -23.20 -9.73 -24.25
CA PRO A 286 -23.30 -11.09 -23.76
C PRO A 286 -21.90 -11.73 -23.69
N PHE A 287 -21.71 -12.65 -22.75
CA PHE A 287 -20.42 -13.28 -22.48
C PHE A 287 -19.69 -13.87 -23.72
N PRO A 288 -20.38 -14.51 -24.70
CA PRO A 288 -19.72 -15.02 -25.91
C PRO A 288 -19.05 -13.96 -26.78
N ASP A 289 -19.45 -12.68 -26.65
CA ASP A 289 -18.90 -11.57 -27.42
C ASP A 289 -17.68 -10.92 -26.74
N TRP A 290 -17.31 -11.40 -25.54
CA TRP A 290 -16.16 -10.86 -24.81
C TRP A 290 -14.86 -11.30 -25.46
N ASP A 291 -13.97 -10.33 -25.72
CA ASP A 291 -12.65 -10.57 -26.31
C ASP A 291 -11.63 -10.93 -25.21
N ILE A 292 -11.83 -12.11 -24.60
CA ILE A 292 -11.02 -12.60 -23.49
C ILE A 292 -9.58 -12.86 -23.94
N GLU A 293 -9.38 -13.36 -25.16
CA GLU A 293 -8.05 -13.68 -25.68
C GLU A 293 -7.19 -12.41 -25.80
N THR A 294 -7.68 -11.38 -26.50
CA THR A 294 -6.93 -10.12 -26.64
C THR A 294 -6.73 -9.44 -25.28
N ALA A 295 -7.74 -9.46 -24.41
CA ALA A 295 -7.63 -8.85 -23.09
C ALA A 295 -6.58 -9.56 -22.21
N THR A 296 -6.53 -10.89 -22.22
CA THR A 296 -5.55 -11.65 -21.41
C THR A 296 -4.13 -11.56 -21.97
N ASP A 297 -3.96 -11.50 -23.30
CA ASP A 297 -2.65 -11.27 -23.92
C ASP A 297 -2.11 -9.87 -23.60
N ASN A 298 -2.96 -8.84 -23.69
CA ASN A 298 -2.59 -7.47 -23.31
C ASN A 298 -2.35 -7.35 -21.80
N LEU A 299 -3.14 -8.02 -20.96
CA LEU A 299 -2.92 -8.08 -19.51
C LEU A 299 -1.55 -8.66 -19.18
N ALA A 300 -1.16 -9.77 -19.82
CA ALA A 300 0.15 -10.38 -19.63
C ALA A 300 1.30 -9.45 -20.00
N ARG A 301 1.21 -8.78 -21.16
CA ARG A 301 2.20 -7.80 -21.61
C ARG A 301 2.31 -6.64 -20.62
N ASP A 302 1.18 -6.08 -20.25
CA ASP A 302 1.12 -4.85 -19.46
C ASP A 302 1.45 -5.10 -17.98
N LEU A 303 1.10 -6.26 -17.43
CA LEU A 303 1.55 -6.69 -16.10
C LEU A 303 3.07 -6.80 -16.03
N ASN A 304 3.70 -7.40 -17.05
CA ASN A 304 5.16 -7.47 -17.11
C ASN A 304 5.80 -6.07 -17.16
N ARG A 305 5.23 -5.14 -17.94
CA ARG A 305 5.67 -3.75 -17.98
C ARG A 305 5.54 -3.07 -16.61
N LEU A 306 4.39 -3.24 -15.95
CA LEU A 306 4.15 -2.68 -14.62
C LEU A 306 5.13 -3.21 -13.58
N ILE A 307 5.40 -4.53 -13.58
CA ILE A 307 6.37 -5.14 -12.67
C ILE A 307 7.77 -4.55 -12.91
N HIS A 308 8.16 -4.37 -14.16
CA HIS A 308 9.44 -3.73 -14.50
C HIS A 308 9.50 -2.26 -14.02
N GLU A 309 8.42 -1.48 -14.13
CA GLU A 309 8.36 -0.11 -13.58
C GLU A 309 8.51 -0.09 -12.04
N LEU A 310 8.04 -1.13 -11.35
CA LEU A 310 8.11 -1.24 -9.88
C LEU A 310 9.45 -1.75 -9.34
N GLU A 311 10.34 -2.20 -10.24
CA GLU A 311 11.65 -2.75 -9.92
C GLU A 311 12.82 -1.89 -10.41
N ALA A 312 12.56 -0.96 -11.33
CA ALA A 312 13.48 0.08 -11.78
C ALA A 312 13.72 1.14 -10.68
#